data_AF-A0A553E1V0-F1
#
_entry.id   AF-A0A553E1V0-F1
#
_cell.length_a   1.000
_cell.length_b   1.000
_cell.length_c   1.000
_cell.angle_alpha   90.00
_cell.angle_beta   90.00
_cell.angle_gamma   90.00
#
_symmetry.space_group_name_H-M   'P 1'
#
loop_
_entity.id
_entity.type
_entity.pdbx_description
1 polymer ?
#
loop_
_entity_poly.entity_id
_entity_poly.type
_entity_poly.pdbx_seq_one_letter_code
_entity_poly.pdbx_strand_id
1 'polypeptide(L)' 'MSTLELKLEIFDKLKSVEDASLLKKIMALLKTVDKNEIYHLNEYELDMVKESEEDIKAGRVISQEQLDKEDLEWLSQQ' A
#
# COMPACT_ATOMS: atom_id res chain seq x y z
N MET A 1 28.41 18.54 0.02
CA MET A 1 27.64 18.06 1.18
C MET A 1 27.71 16.54 1.24
N SER A 2 28.19 16.01 2.34
CA SER A 2 28.14 14.58 2.64
C SER A 2 26.74 14.18 3.12
N THR A 3 26.43 12.89 3.03
CA THR A 3 25.17 12.31 3.54
C THR A 3 24.95 12.63 5.03
N LEU A 4 26.02 12.79 5.80
CA LEU A 4 25.95 13.14 7.21
C LEU A 4 25.48 14.59 7.42
N GLU A 5 26.01 15.52 6.62
CA GLU A 5 25.63 16.94 6.69
C GLU A 5 24.15 17.14 6.35
N LEU A 6 23.64 16.43 5.34
CA LEU A 6 22.22 16.46 4.98
C LEU A 6 21.31 15.94 6.10
N LYS A 7 21.71 14.87 6.80
CA LYS A 7 20.93 14.33 7.92
C LYS A 7 20.84 15.31 9.10
N LEU A 8 21.95 15.98 9.40
CA LEU A 8 21.99 16.97 10.47
C LEU A 8 21.14 18.19 10.14
N GLU A 9 21.20 18.68 8.91
CA GLU A 9 20.38 19.82 8.47
C GLU A 9 18.88 19.51 8.52
N ILE A 10 18.47 18.31 8.10
CA ILE A 10 17.07 17.85 8.20
C ILE A 10 16.65 17.78 9.67
N PHE A 11 17.49 17.23 10.55
CA PHE A 11 17.17 17.12 11.97
C PHE A 11 16.98 18.48 12.64
N ASP A 12 17.84 19.46 12.33
CA ASP A 12 17.72 20.81 12.89
C ASP A 12 16.50 21.55 12.35
N LYS A 13 16.14 21.36 11.07
CA LYS A 13 14.87 21.87 10.52
C LYS A 13 13.66 21.23 11.19
N LEU A 14 13.70 19.93 11.51
CA LEU A 14 12.59 19.25 12.18
C LEU A 14 12.38 19.74 13.62
N LYS A 15 13.45 20.12 14.33
CA LYS A 15 13.34 20.69 15.69
C LYS A 15 12.63 22.04 15.75
N SER A 16 12.70 22.83 14.68
CA SER A 16 12.06 24.15 14.63
C SER A 16 10.63 24.12 14.11
N VAL A 17 10.13 22.97 13.65
CA VAL A 17 8.74 22.81 13.21
C VAL A 17 7.84 22.54 14.40
N GLU A 18 6.92 23.46 14.66
CA GLU A 18 5.88 23.32 15.70
C GLU A 18 4.55 22.77 15.14
N ASP A 19 4.41 22.71 13.81
CA ASP A 19 3.21 22.20 13.14
C ASP A 19 3.17 20.66 13.17
N ALA A 20 2.31 20.13 14.04
CA ALA A 20 2.07 18.70 14.19
C ALA A 20 1.50 18.03 12.92
N SER A 21 0.75 18.74 12.08
CA SER A 21 0.21 18.23 10.82
C SER A 21 1.32 18.01 9.79
N LEU A 22 2.25 18.96 9.71
CA LEU A 22 3.43 18.86 8.86
C LEU A 22 4.34 17.71 9.32
N LEU A 23 4.60 17.59 10.62
CA LEU A 23 5.40 16.50 11.18
C LEU A 23 4.77 15.12 10.91
N LYS A 24 3.45 14.98 11.01
CA LYS A 24 2.76 13.72 10.65
C LYS A 24 2.93 13.33 9.20
N LYS A 25 2.86 14.29 8.27
CA LYS A 25 3.08 14.03 6.83
C LYS A 25 4.52 13.62 6.55
N ILE A 26 5.49 14.29 7.18
CA ILE A 26 6.92 13.93 7.07
C ILE A 26 7.16 12.53 7.62
N MET A 27 6.57 12.19 8.78
CA MET A 27 6.67 10.85 9.36
C MET A 27 6.10 9.76 8.43
N ALA A 28 4.96 10.02 7.77
CA ALA A 28 4.38 9.09 6.81
C ALA A 28 5.29 8.88 5.59
N LEU A 29 5.89 9.95 5.06
CA LEU A 29 6.86 9.85 3.97
C LEU A 29 8.09 9.02 4.38
N LEU A 30 8.60 9.23 5.59
CA LEU A 30 9.75 8.48 6.09
C LEU A 30 9.41 7.00 6.38
N LYS A 31 8.18 6.68 6.80
CA LYS A 31 7.72 5.29 6.97
C LYS A 31 7.74 4.50 5.66
N THR A 32 7.34 5.11 4.55
CA THR A 32 7.37 4.44 3.23
C THR A 32 8.77 4.10 2.73
N VAL A 33 9.83 4.59 3.39
CA VAL A 33 11.22 4.25 3.07
C VAL A 33 11.61 2.89 3.65
N ASP A 34 10.83 2.34 4.59
CA ASP A 34 11.06 1.00 5.10
C ASP A 34 10.51 -0.04 4.12
N LYS A 35 11.36 -0.43 3.16
CA LYS A 35 11.07 -1.52 2.19
C LYS A 35 10.73 -2.87 2.84
N ASN A 36 10.87 -2.99 4.16
CA ASN A 36 10.60 -4.21 4.92
C ASN A 36 9.31 -4.15 5.74
N GLU A 37 8.46 -3.12 5.60
CA GLU A 37 7.16 -3.11 6.29
C GLU A 37 6.27 -4.20 5.69
N ILE A 38 6.13 -5.31 6.42
CA ILE A 38 5.22 -6.41 6.07
C ILE A 38 3.81 -5.83 6.05
N TYR A 39 3.14 -5.86 4.89
CA TYR A 39 1.75 -5.45 4.79
C TYR A 39 0.87 -6.40 5.61
N HIS A 40 0.25 -5.86 6.65
CA HIS A 40 -0.71 -6.58 7.48
C HIS A 40 -2.11 -6.34 6.93
N LEU A 41 -2.69 -7.39 6.34
CA LEU A 41 -4.06 -7.39 5.87
C LEU A 41 -5.02 -7.03 7.03
N ASN A 42 -6.01 -6.20 6.75
CA ASN A 42 -7.11 -5.97 7.68
C ASN A 42 -8.12 -7.14 7.65
N GLU A 43 -9.10 -7.15 8.56
CA GLU A 43 -10.07 -8.25 8.68
C GLU A 43 -10.86 -8.49 7.39
N TYR A 44 -11.27 -7.43 6.71
CA TYR A 44 -12.01 -7.53 5.45
C TYR A 44 -11.15 -8.15 4.34
N GLU A 45 -9.90 -7.74 4.21
CA GLU A 45 -8.97 -8.31 3.23
C GLU A 45 -8.63 -9.78 3.55
N LEU A 46 -8.49 -10.13 4.83
CA LEU A 46 -8.30 -11.51 5.26
C LEU A 46 -9.50 -12.39 4.91
N ASP A 47 -10.72 -11.87 5.08
CA ASP A 47 -11.93 -12.60 4.74
C ASP A 47 -12.07 -12.78 3.22
N MET A 48 -11.75 -11.76 2.42
CA MET A 48 -11.68 -11.89 0.95
C MET A 48 -10.72 -13.01 0.50
N VAL A 49 -9.56 -13.12 1.14
CA VAL A 49 -8.59 -14.19 0.83
C VAL A 49 -9.16 -15.56 1.20
N LYS A 50 -9.81 -15.70 2.36
CA LYS A 50 -10.44 -16.98 2.77
C LYS A 50 -11.53 -17.41 1.79
N GLU A 51 -12.40 -16.48 1.39
CA GLU A 51 -13.46 -16.76 0.40
C GLU A 51 -12.85 -17.23 -0.92
N SER A 52 -11.76 -16.57 -1.37
CA SER A 52 -11.03 -16.97 -2.57
C SER A 52 -10.44 -18.39 -2.46
N GLU A 53 -9.91 -18.78 -1.30
CA GLU A 53 -9.44 -20.15 -1.07
C GLU A 53 -10.57 -21.18 -1.13
N GLU A 54 -11.76 -20.84 -0.62
CA GLU A 54 -12.95 -21.69 -0.71
C GLU A 54 -13.46 -21.84 -2.15
N ASP A 55 -13.43 -20.77 -2.92
CA ASP A 55 -13.77 -20.78 -4.35
C ASP A 55 -12.86 -21.73 -5.14
N ILE A 56 -11.55 -21.67 -4.89
CA ILE A 56 -10.59 -22.59 -5.52
C ILE A 56 -10.89 -24.05 -5.12
N LYS A 57 -11.13 -24.33 -3.83
CA LYS A 57 -11.45 -25.69 -3.33
C LYS A 57 -12.74 -26.23 -3.94
N ALA A 58 -13.73 -25.36 -4.16
CA ALA A 58 -15.01 -25.71 -4.75
C ALA A 58 -14.99 -25.76 -6.28
N GLY A 59 -13.87 -25.43 -6.92
CA GLY A 59 -13.75 -25.37 -8.38
C GLY A 59 -14.51 -24.19 -9.01
N ARG A 60 -14.86 -23.17 -8.23
CA ARG A 60 -15.47 -21.91 -8.70
C ARG A 60 -14.39 -20.99 -9.27
N VAL A 61 -13.74 -21.46 -10.32
CA VAL A 61 -12.66 -20.73 -11.02
C VAL A 61 -13.11 -20.42 -12.45
N ILE A 62 -12.56 -19.35 -13.00
CA ILE A 62 -12.76 -18.96 -14.40
C ILE A 62 -11.43 -19.08 -15.15
N SER A 63 -11.50 -19.24 -16.47
CA SER A 63 -10.30 -19.21 -17.32
C SER A 63 -9.80 -17.77 -17.47
N GLN A 64 -8.51 -17.61 -17.78
CA GLN A 64 -7.94 -16.30 -18.06
C GLN A 64 -8.67 -15.60 -19.22
N GLU A 65 -9.02 -16.33 -20.28
CA GLU A 65 -9.76 -15.79 -21.43
C GLU A 65 -11.14 -15.23 -21.04
N GLN A 66 -11.81 -15.89 -20.08
CA GLN A 66 -13.11 -15.43 -19.57
C GLN A 66 -12.95 -14.18 -18.70
N LEU A 67 -11.94 -14.15 -17.83
CA LEU A 67 -11.62 -12.96 -17.01
C LEU A 67 -11.30 -11.75 -17.90
N ASP A 68 -10.44 -11.92 -18.90
CA ASP A 68 -10.05 -10.83 -19.82
C ASP A 68 -11.28 -10.26 -20.55
N LYS A 69 -12.24 -11.12 -20.91
CA LYS A 69 -13.49 -10.70 -21.54
C LYS A 69 -14.36 -9.88 -20.59
N GLU A 70 -14.55 -10.36 -19.35
CA GLU A 70 -15.33 -9.66 -18.33
C GLU A 70 -14.73 -8.29 -17.98
N ASP A 71 -13.40 -8.21 -17.89
CA ASP A 71 -12.67 -6.95 -17.68
C ASP A 71 -12.91 -5.94 -18.81
N LEU A 72 -12.85 -6.39 -20.07
CA LEU A 72 -13.13 -5.53 -21.23
C LEU A 72 -14.59 -5.06 -21.26
N GLU A 73 -15.53 -5.95 -20.93
CA GLU A 73 -16.95 -5.60 -20.85
C GLU A 73 -17.21 -4.57 -19.73
N TRP A 74 -16.60 -4.72 -18.56
CA TRP A 74 -16.69 -3.76 -17.46
C TRP A 74 -16.11 -2.39 -17.83
N LEU A 75 -14.92 -2.36 -18.45
CA LEU A 75 -14.28 -1.12 -18.90
C LEU A 75 -15.09 -0.38 -19.97
N SER A 76 -15.84 -1.10 -20.80
CA SER A 76 -16.70 -0.52 -21.83
C SER A 76 -18.00 0.10 -21.31
N GLN A 77 -18.37 -0.19 -20.05
CA GLN A 77 -19.57 0.33 -19.38
C GLN A 77 -19.29 1.57 -18.50
N GLN A 78 -18.06 2.08 -18.49
CA GLN A 78 -17.65 3.32 -17.82
C GLN A 78 -17.93 4.59 -18.64
#